data_AF-A0A937YWN3-F1
#
_entry.id   AF-A0A937YWN3-F1
#
_cell.length_a   1.000
_cell.length_b   1.000
_cell.length_c   1.000
_cell.angle_alpha   90.00
_cell.angle_beta   90.00
_cell.angle_gamma   90.00
#
_symmetry.space_group_name_H-M   'P 1'
#
loop_
_entity.id
_entity.type
_entity.pdbx_description
1 polymer ?
#
loop_
_entity_poly.entity_id
_entity_poly.type
_entity_poly.pdbx_seq_one_letter_code
_entity_poly.pdbx_strand_id
1 'polypeptide(L)'
;MRLAMLVVAALSAVSAPAADNLIANAGFETLDANNWPSGWSIYNWGPEGSPGETSLDTAVVRLGKASIAGANTSGSARMGVYTHVLLPAGSYALTFWARAAPGETGMVRCYLATAYSRPYPVSDEWTKVTYINTILERIERAEINIQNASGKPGTIWFDDVSLTPSEQPAFKVVPDARPLPKQPKLVYFDAHLQSWADRAAEWKARGFSGAFVSGIFGDIHDDPWAADKDPATRGEDDKLLQECRA
;
A
#
# COMPACT_ATOMS: atom_id res chain seq x y z
N MET A 1 57.12 25.94 -22.47
CA MET A 1 56.65 25.35 -21.20
C MET A 1 55.61 26.30 -20.59
N ARG A 2 54.32 25.97 -20.69
CA ARG A 2 53.24 26.68 -19.99
C ARG A 2 52.58 25.68 -19.04
N LEU A 3 52.65 25.94 -17.74
CA LEU A 3 51.96 25.17 -16.70
C LEU A 3 50.45 25.31 -16.92
N ALA A 4 49.75 24.20 -17.14
CA ALA A 4 48.29 24.15 -17.06
C ALA A 4 47.91 23.94 -15.59
N MET A 5 47.27 24.95 -15.00
CA MET A 5 46.72 24.89 -13.65
C MET A 5 45.38 24.15 -13.72
N LEU A 6 45.34 22.94 -13.18
CA LEU A 6 44.12 22.13 -13.07
C LEU A 6 43.27 22.69 -11.91
N VAL A 7 42.17 23.36 -12.22
CA VAL A 7 41.16 23.73 -11.22
C VAL A 7 40.30 22.49 -10.97
N VAL A 8 40.56 21.81 -9.86
CA VAL A 8 39.64 20.77 -9.34
C VAL A 8 38.47 21.51 -8.70
N ALA A 9 37.37 21.65 -9.45
CA ALA A 9 36.10 22.04 -8.87
C ALA A 9 35.62 20.88 -7.99
N ALA A 10 35.85 20.99 -6.68
CA ALA A 10 35.15 20.16 -5.71
C ALA A 10 33.65 20.45 -5.86
N LEU A 11 32.91 19.54 -6.51
CA LEU A 11 31.47 19.49 -6.38
C LEU A 11 31.17 19.13 -4.93
N SER A 12 31.04 20.16 -4.09
CA SER A 12 30.33 20.05 -2.84
C SER A 12 28.92 19.59 -3.19
N ALA A 13 28.60 18.33 -2.91
CA ALA A 13 27.24 17.84 -2.95
C ALA A 13 26.45 18.64 -1.91
N VAL A 14 25.81 19.72 -2.37
CA VAL A 14 24.82 20.44 -1.59
C VAL A 14 23.69 19.43 -1.39
N SER A 15 23.61 18.86 -0.20
CA SER A 15 22.42 18.13 0.23
C SER A 15 21.27 19.11 0.07
N ALA A 16 20.38 18.84 -0.89
CA ALA A 16 19.07 19.46 -0.88
C ALA A 16 18.50 19.26 0.54
N PRO A 17 17.81 20.25 1.13
CA PRO A 17 17.07 19.99 2.35
C PRO A 17 16.17 18.78 2.07
N ALA A 18 16.17 17.78 2.95
CA ALA A 18 15.22 16.71 2.89
C ALA A 18 13.84 17.36 2.85
N ALA A 19 13.19 17.36 1.68
CA ALA A 19 11.83 17.84 1.56
C ALA A 19 11.01 17.11 2.64
N ASP A 20 10.34 17.88 3.51
CA ASP A 20 9.77 17.46 4.79
C ASP A 20 9.21 16.03 4.75
N ASN A 21 10.01 15.08 5.23
CA ASN A 21 9.56 13.69 5.32
C ASN A 21 8.42 13.64 6.33
N LEU A 22 7.24 13.22 5.88
CA LEU A 22 6.04 13.17 6.71
C LEU A 22 6.11 12.06 7.77
N ILE A 23 7.07 11.16 7.65
CA ILE A 23 7.33 10.09 8.62
C ILE A 23 8.43 10.55 9.59
N ALA A 24 8.09 10.58 10.88
CA ALA A 24 9.07 10.77 11.94
C ALA A 24 9.94 9.51 12.11
N ASN A 25 11.20 9.70 12.51
CA ASN A 25 12.13 8.60 12.78
C ASN A 25 12.23 7.57 11.64
N ALA A 26 12.29 8.06 10.40
CA ALA A 26 12.12 7.22 9.22
C ALA A 26 13.34 6.34 8.88
N GLY A 27 14.51 6.62 9.50
CA GLY A 27 15.70 5.78 9.49
C GLY A 27 15.87 4.95 10.78
N PHE A 28 14.85 4.85 11.62
CA PHE A 28 14.84 3.95 12.81
C PHE A 28 15.86 4.26 13.93
N GLU A 29 16.49 5.43 13.90
CA GLU A 29 17.61 5.81 14.77
C GLU A 29 17.24 6.14 16.23
N THR A 30 16.00 6.57 16.46
CA THR A 30 15.53 6.96 17.80
C THR A 30 14.75 5.82 18.42
N LEU A 31 15.23 5.29 19.55
CA LEU A 31 14.59 4.17 20.23
C LEU A 31 13.69 4.65 21.38
N ASP A 32 12.61 3.91 21.63
CA ASP A 32 11.76 4.06 22.80
C ASP A 32 12.30 3.28 24.02
N ALA A 33 11.55 3.28 25.12
CA ALA A 33 11.94 2.60 26.36
C ALA A 33 12.07 1.06 26.22
N ASN A 34 11.55 0.47 25.14
CA ASN A 34 11.63 -0.96 24.85
C ASN A 34 12.77 -1.29 23.87
N ASN A 35 13.66 -0.34 23.57
CA ASN A 35 14.70 -0.45 22.55
C ASN A 35 14.15 -0.70 21.14
N TRP A 36 12.97 -0.18 20.84
CA TRP A 36 12.35 -0.26 19.52
C TRP A 36 12.27 1.12 18.86
N PRO A 37 12.34 1.26 17.53
CA PRO A 37 12.22 2.56 16.88
C PRO A 37 10.93 3.29 17.27
N SER A 38 11.11 4.43 17.94
CA SER A 38 10.00 5.25 18.43
C SER A 38 9.08 5.66 17.28
N GLY A 39 7.78 5.50 17.47
CA GLY A 39 6.75 5.79 16.46
C GLY A 39 6.50 4.67 15.45
N TRP A 40 7.22 3.55 15.54
CA TRP A 40 7.02 2.37 14.71
C TRP A 40 6.49 1.20 15.51
N SER A 41 5.77 0.32 14.83
CA SER A 41 5.24 -0.92 15.39
C SER A 41 5.64 -2.10 14.50
N ILE A 42 5.76 -3.27 15.12
CA ILE A 42 6.00 -4.54 14.41
C ILE A 42 4.80 -4.85 13.53
N TYR A 43 5.06 -5.17 12.26
CA TYR A 43 4.06 -5.68 11.33
C TYR A 43 4.25 -7.20 11.17
N ASN A 44 3.28 -7.99 11.65
CA ASN A 44 3.29 -9.45 11.56
C ASN A 44 1.94 -9.97 11.05
N TRP A 45 1.65 -9.75 9.77
CA TRP A 45 0.38 -10.15 9.15
C TRP A 45 0.59 -11.28 8.13
N GLY A 46 0.82 -12.50 8.61
CA GLY A 46 0.68 -13.74 7.85
C GLY A 46 -0.59 -14.50 8.25
N PRO A 47 -0.91 -15.66 7.63
CA PRO A 47 -1.87 -16.61 8.19
C PRO A 47 -1.58 -16.85 9.68
N GLU A 48 -2.62 -16.97 10.51
CA GLU A 48 -2.47 -17.21 11.95
C GLU A 48 -1.49 -18.36 12.20
N GLY A 49 -0.54 -18.13 13.12
CA GLY A 49 0.51 -19.09 13.43
C GLY A 49 1.69 -19.13 12.45
N SER A 50 1.78 -18.23 11.46
CA SER A 50 2.95 -18.14 10.57
C SER A 50 4.18 -17.64 11.34
N PRO A 51 5.21 -18.47 11.56
CA PRO A 51 6.40 -18.06 12.28
C PRO A 51 7.21 -17.06 11.44
N GLY A 52 7.64 -16.00 12.11
CA GLY A 52 8.46 -14.94 11.56
C GLY A 52 8.88 -13.99 12.68
N GLU A 53 9.91 -13.20 12.43
CA GLU A 53 10.46 -12.25 13.38
C GLU A 53 10.68 -10.90 12.72
N THR A 54 10.30 -9.84 13.43
CA THR A 54 10.73 -8.48 13.08
C THR A 54 11.63 -7.98 14.20
N SER A 55 12.84 -7.57 13.86
CA SER A 55 13.84 -7.12 14.82
C SER A 55 14.59 -5.89 14.33
N LEU A 56 15.24 -5.19 15.26
CA LEU A 56 16.16 -4.10 14.97
C LEU A 56 17.55 -4.70 14.70
N ASP A 57 18.19 -4.31 13.61
CA ASP A 57 19.55 -4.74 13.27
C ASP A 57 20.49 -3.53 13.26
N THR A 58 21.64 -3.66 13.91
CA THR A 58 22.68 -2.61 14.00
C THR A 58 23.95 -2.97 13.22
N ALA A 59 24.01 -4.17 12.64
CA ALA A 59 25.12 -4.66 11.83
C ALA A 59 24.83 -4.52 10.33
N VAL A 60 23.59 -4.72 9.89
CA VAL A 60 23.17 -4.56 8.50
C VAL A 60 22.35 -3.29 8.34
N VAL A 61 23.03 -2.19 8.06
CA VAL A 61 22.43 -0.84 8.00
C VAL A 61 22.76 -0.21 6.65
N ARG A 62 21.87 0.63 6.12
CA ARG A 62 22.17 1.43 4.93
C ARG A 62 22.78 2.77 5.32
N LEU A 63 22.11 3.51 6.20
CA LEU A 63 22.58 4.77 6.78
C LEU A 63 22.26 4.82 8.27
N GLY A 64 23.07 5.55 9.04
CA GLY A 64 22.84 5.67 10.47
C GLY A 64 23.35 4.47 11.25
N LYS A 65 22.57 4.01 12.23
CA LYS A 65 22.95 3.00 13.23
C LYS A 65 22.02 1.80 13.26
N ALA A 66 20.83 1.89 12.67
CA ALA A 66 19.86 0.81 12.76
C ALA A 66 19.04 0.64 11.48
N SER A 67 18.62 -0.61 11.24
CA SER A 67 17.64 -0.96 10.21
C SER A 67 16.65 -1.97 10.79
N ILE A 68 15.58 -2.25 10.05
CA ILE A 68 14.59 -3.27 10.42
C ILE A 68 14.87 -4.56 9.67
N ALA A 69 15.04 -5.67 10.37
CA ALA A 69 15.10 -7.00 9.78
C ALA A 69 13.72 -7.69 9.88
N GLY A 70 13.15 -8.07 8.73
CA GLY A 70 11.93 -8.87 8.63
C GLY A 70 12.24 -10.30 8.17
N ALA A 71 12.43 -11.21 9.13
CA ALA A 71 12.76 -12.61 8.90
C ALA A 71 11.51 -13.48 8.75
N ASN A 72 11.34 -14.08 7.58
CA ASN A 72 10.29 -15.07 7.34
C ASN A 72 10.88 -16.47 7.58
N THR A 73 10.28 -17.28 8.45
CA THR A 73 10.78 -18.64 8.73
C THR A 73 9.91 -19.75 8.15
N SER A 74 8.63 -19.48 7.83
CA SER A 74 7.73 -20.45 7.18
C SER A 74 7.49 -20.24 5.68
N GLY A 75 7.85 -19.07 5.14
CA GLY A 75 7.46 -18.65 3.80
C GLY A 75 6.08 -17.99 3.72
N SER A 76 5.20 -18.18 4.70
CA SER A 76 3.87 -17.53 4.73
C SER A 76 3.83 -16.21 5.51
N ALA A 77 4.88 -15.91 6.28
CA ALA A 77 4.93 -14.75 7.14
C ALA A 77 5.20 -13.45 6.35
N ARG A 78 4.60 -12.33 6.77
CA ARG A 78 4.82 -11.01 6.16
C ARG A 78 5.42 -10.06 7.20
N MET A 79 6.69 -10.26 7.52
CA MET A 79 7.39 -9.49 8.54
C MET A 79 7.78 -8.11 8.04
N GLY A 80 7.70 -7.11 8.90
CA GLY A 80 8.06 -5.74 8.56
C GLY A 80 7.65 -4.78 9.67
N VAL A 81 7.43 -3.53 9.30
CA VAL A 81 7.03 -2.48 10.24
C VAL A 81 5.96 -1.58 9.68
N TYR A 82 5.22 -0.95 10.57
CA TYR A 82 4.26 0.08 10.22
C TYR A 82 4.32 1.27 11.16
N THR A 83 3.86 2.41 10.67
CA THR A 83 3.63 3.63 11.43
C THR A 83 2.33 4.28 10.96
N HIS A 84 1.91 5.34 11.64
CA HIS A 84 0.75 6.12 11.27
C HIS A 84 1.13 7.58 11.09
N VAL A 85 0.60 8.18 10.02
CA VAL A 85 0.75 9.60 9.72
C VAL A 85 -0.60 10.20 9.39
N LEU A 86 -0.75 11.50 9.62
CA LEU A 86 -1.87 12.27 9.13
C LEU A 86 -1.61 12.62 7.67
N LEU A 87 -2.54 12.28 6.77
CA LEU A 87 -2.45 12.62 5.34
C LEU A 87 -3.66 13.43 4.88
N PRO A 88 -3.48 14.68 4.44
CA PRO A 88 -4.47 15.38 3.63
C PRO A 88 -4.71 14.66 2.29
N ALA A 89 -5.82 15.02 1.62
CA ALA A 89 -6.03 14.62 0.23
C ALA A 89 -4.87 15.13 -0.65
N GLY A 90 -4.38 14.29 -1.56
CA GLY A 90 -3.20 14.55 -2.37
C GLY A 90 -2.49 13.28 -2.81
N SER A 91 -1.48 13.43 -3.65
CA SER A 91 -0.64 12.32 -4.08
C SER A 91 0.67 12.32 -3.31
N TYR A 92 1.14 11.14 -2.94
CA TYR A 92 2.34 10.96 -2.12
C TYR A 92 3.21 9.86 -2.67
N ALA A 93 4.52 10.03 -2.55
CA ALA A 93 5.53 9.03 -2.86
C ALA A 93 6.08 8.44 -1.56
N LEU A 94 5.83 7.15 -1.34
CA LEU A 94 6.53 6.35 -0.34
C LEU A 94 7.77 5.75 -0.97
N THR A 95 8.92 5.99 -0.36
CA THR A 95 10.18 5.35 -0.70
C THR A 95 10.79 4.70 0.52
N PHE A 96 11.55 3.64 0.30
CA PHE A 96 12.35 2.98 1.32
C PHE A 96 13.46 2.20 0.62
N TRP A 97 14.50 1.87 1.37
CA TRP A 97 15.54 0.97 0.91
C TRP A 97 15.30 -0.42 1.47
N ALA A 98 15.55 -1.43 0.65
CA ALA A 98 15.46 -2.81 1.08
C ALA A 98 16.60 -3.64 0.51
N ARG A 99 16.98 -4.69 1.25
CA ARG A 99 18.06 -5.61 0.91
C ARG A 99 17.73 -7.01 1.39
N ALA A 100 18.01 -8.04 0.60
CA ALA A 100 17.94 -9.45 1.00
C ALA A 100 19.25 -9.93 1.64
N ALA A 101 19.22 -11.14 2.21
CA ALA A 101 20.42 -11.74 2.80
C ALA A 101 21.53 -11.95 1.75
N PRO A 102 22.81 -12.00 2.16
CA PRO A 102 23.93 -12.20 1.23
C PRO A 102 23.71 -13.38 0.27
N GLY A 103 23.84 -13.14 -1.03
CA GLY A 103 23.60 -14.13 -2.08
C GLY A 103 22.12 -14.49 -2.33
N GLU A 104 21.17 -13.83 -1.66
CA GLU A 104 19.74 -14.10 -1.82
C GLU A 104 19.02 -13.02 -2.63
N THR A 105 17.80 -13.36 -3.04
CA THR A 105 16.82 -12.44 -3.62
C THR A 105 15.51 -12.57 -2.87
N GLY A 106 14.73 -11.51 -2.84
CA GLY A 106 13.40 -11.53 -2.24
C GLY A 106 12.45 -10.55 -2.89
N MET A 107 11.25 -10.48 -2.32
CA MET A 107 10.21 -9.55 -2.74
C MET A 107 9.79 -8.72 -1.54
N VAL A 108 9.56 -7.44 -1.79
CA VAL A 108 9.04 -6.50 -0.79
C VAL A 108 7.76 -5.87 -1.28
N ARG A 109 6.91 -5.47 -0.34
CA ARG A 109 5.69 -4.73 -0.61
C ARG A 109 5.54 -3.65 0.43
N CYS A 110 4.78 -2.63 0.07
CA CYS A 110 4.38 -1.58 0.98
C CYS A 110 2.90 -1.25 0.84
N TYR A 111 2.31 -0.74 1.91
CA TYR A 111 0.98 -0.15 1.97
C TYR A 111 1.12 1.35 2.21
N LEU A 112 0.39 2.14 1.43
CA LEU A 112 0.22 3.56 1.68
C LEU A 112 -1.26 3.87 1.84
N ALA A 113 -1.70 3.94 3.10
CA ALA A 113 -3.01 4.38 3.59
C ALA A 113 -4.24 3.58 3.10
N THR A 114 -4.42 3.43 1.80
CA THR A 114 -5.61 2.85 1.14
C THR A 114 -5.27 1.74 0.15
N ALA A 115 -4.00 1.63 -0.24
CA ALA A 115 -3.61 0.69 -1.28
C ALA A 115 -2.24 0.09 -1.01
N TYR A 116 -2.14 -1.19 -1.36
CA TYR A 116 -0.86 -1.86 -1.46
C TYR A 116 -0.25 -1.63 -2.83
N SER A 117 1.07 -1.43 -2.84
CA SER A 117 1.88 -1.54 -4.06
C SER A 117 1.81 -2.94 -4.68
N ARG A 118 2.37 -3.10 -5.88
CA ARG A 118 2.79 -4.43 -6.36
C ARG A 118 4.01 -4.90 -5.56
N PRO A 119 4.32 -6.21 -5.52
CA PRO A 119 5.61 -6.68 -5.04
C PRO A 119 6.77 -6.14 -5.91
N TYR A 120 7.88 -5.79 -5.28
CA TYR A 120 9.12 -5.36 -5.92
C TYR A 120 10.25 -6.36 -5.62
N PRO A 121 11.04 -6.76 -6.62
CA PRO A 121 12.20 -7.61 -6.40
C PRO A 121 13.33 -6.82 -5.73
N VAL A 122 14.06 -7.48 -4.84
CA VAL A 122 15.29 -6.98 -4.20
C VAL A 122 16.35 -8.08 -4.21
N SER A 123 17.62 -7.69 -4.27
CA SER A 123 18.78 -8.58 -4.15
C SER A 123 19.48 -8.35 -2.81
N ASP A 124 20.65 -8.97 -2.65
CA ASP A 124 21.60 -8.72 -1.57
C ASP A 124 22.33 -7.37 -1.67
N GLU A 125 21.86 -6.46 -2.51
CA GLU A 125 22.26 -5.05 -2.56
C GLU A 125 21.10 -4.15 -2.11
N TRP A 126 21.42 -3.07 -1.41
CA TRP A 126 20.44 -2.06 -1.04
C TRP A 126 19.78 -1.47 -2.29
N THR A 127 18.48 -1.69 -2.42
CA THR A 127 17.66 -1.26 -3.55
C THR A 127 16.62 -0.27 -3.06
N LYS A 128 16.54 0.90 -3.69
CA LYS A 128 15.49 1.89 -3.39
C LYS A 128 14.19 1.50 -4.08
N VAL A 129 13.11 1.37 -3.31
CA VAL A 129 11.75 1.18 -3.80
C VAL A 129 11.01 2.50 -3.78
N THR A 130 10.12 2.71 -4.74
CA THR A 130 9.24 3.89 -4.80
C THR A 130 7.84 3.46 -5.21
N TYR A 131 6.86 3.88 -4.43
CA TYR A 131 5.44 3.67 -4.66
C TYR A 131 4.69 4.99 -4.51
N ILE A 132 3.85 5.31 -5.48
CA ILE A 132 3.02 6.52 -5.48
C ILE A 132 1.57 6.09 -5.30
N ASN A 133 0.85 6.76 -4.41
CA ASN A 133 -0.60 6.60 -4.25
C ASN A 133 -1.29 7.97 -4.09
N THR A 134 -2.55 8.03 -4.50
CA THR A 134 -3.40 9.22 -4.39
C THR A 134 -4.46 9.01 -3.32
N ILE A 135 -4.50 9.92 -2.36
CA ILE A 135 -5.45 9.97 -1.26
C ILE A 135 -6.55 10.96 -1.63
N LEU A 136 -7.79 10.48 -1.70
CA LEU A 136 -8.94 11.30 -2.15
C LEU A 136 -9.50 12.19 -1.04
N GLU A 137 -9.39 11.75 0.21
CA GLU A 137 -9.93 12.44 1.38
C GLU A 137 -8.92 12.37 2.53
N ARG A 138 -8.98 13.33 3.44
CA ARG A 138 -8.07 13.40 4.59
C ARG A 138 -8.20 12.14 5.46
N ILE A 139 -7.06 11.54 5.82
CA ILE A 139 -6.96 10.40 6.72
C ILE A 139 -6.15 10.84 7.94
N GLU A 140 -6.80 10.89 9.12
CA GLU A 140 -6.16 11.32 10.38
C GLU A 140 -5.05 10.39 10.84
N ARG A 141 -5.18 9.10 10.50
CA ARG A 141 -4.29 8.04 10.97
C ARG A 141 -4.04 7.03 9.85
N ALA A 142 -3.40 7.48 8.78
CA ALA A 142 -3.05 6.65 7.63
C ALA A 142 -1.92 5.68 8.01
N GLU A 143 -2.18 4.38 7.86
CA GLU A 143 -1.13 3.37 8.03
C GLU A 143 -0.16 3.41 6.85
N ILE A 144 1.13 3.45 7.18
CA ILE A 144 2.22 3.21 6.24
C ILE A 144 2.93 1.95 6.70
N ASN A 145 3.02 0.94 5.83
CA ASN A 145 3.78 -0.27 6.13
C ASN A 145 4.75 -0.65 5.02
N ILE A 146 5.83 -1.32 5.41
CA ILE A 146 6.79 -1.97 4.53
C ILE A 146 7.02 -3.38 5.06
N GLN A 147 7.05 -4.36 4.16
CA GLN A 147 7.00 -5.76 4.55
C GLN A 147 7.69 -6.68 3.55
N ASN A 148 8.22 -7.78 4.08
CA ASN A 148 8.66 -8.92 3.31
C ASN A 148 7.43 -9.57 2.65
N ALA A 149 7.51 -9.78 1.34
CA ALA A 149 6.48 -10.38 0.51
C ALA A 149 7.05 -11.55 -0.32
N SER A 150 8.18 -12.11 0.10
CA SER A 150 8.93 -13.11 -0.68
C SER A 150 8.21 -14.44 -0.83
N GLY A 151 7.28 -14.77 0.07
CA GLY A 151 6.58 -16.06 0.02
C GLY A 151 7.48 -17.27 0.32
N LYS A 152 8.70 -17.04 0.80
CA LYS A 152 9.72 -18.06 1.11
C LYS A 152 10.52 -17.64 2.35
N PRO A 153 11.15 -18.59 3.05
CA PRO A 153 12.04 -18.27 4.15
C PRO A 153 13.19 -17.36 3.72
N GLY A 154 13.64 -16.51 4.63
CA GLY A 154 14.73 -15.55 4.42
C GLY A 154 14.48 -14.21 5.10
N THR A 155 15.53 -13.39 5.17
CA THR A 155 15.49 -12.08 5.83
C THR A 155 15.59 -10.97 4.80
N ILE A 156 14.71 -9.97 4.95
CA ILE A 156 14.83 -8.69 4.27
C ILE A 156 15.11 -7.61 5.30
N TRP A 157 16.09 -6.76 5.03
CA TRP A 157 16.34 -5.53 5.79
C TRP A 157 15.66 -4.35 5.10
N PHE A 158 15.12 -3.44 5.90
CA PHE A 158 14.48 -2.20 5.47
C PHE A 158 15.13 -1.02 6.16
N ASP A 159 15.37 0.07 5.42
CA ASP A 159 16.00 1.27 5.94
C ASP A 159 15.53 2.53 5.20
N ASP A 160 15.79 3.70 5.78
CA ASP A 160 15.65 5.03 5.16
C ASP A 160 14.29 5.23 4.46
N VAL A 161 13.20 5.13 5.23
CA VAL A 161 11.85 5.37 4.73
C VAL A 161 11.66 6.87 4.46
N SER A 162 10.89 7.21 3.43
CA SER A 162 10.48 8.58 3.16
C SER A 162 9.09 8.64 2.58
N LEU A 163 8.29 9.57 3.08
CA LEU A 163 6.99 9.89 2.54
C LEU A 163 6.91 11.38 2.25
N THR A 164 6.76 11.72 0.98
CA THR A 164 6.69 13.13 0.54
C THR A 164 5.49 13.33 -0.37
N PRO A 165 4.94 14.55 -0.46
CA PRO A 165 4.02 14.91 -1.53
C PRO A 165 4.62 14.61 -2.91
N SER A 166 3.76 14.23 -3.85
CA SER A 166 4.10 13.92 -5.25
C SER A 166 3.22 14.74 -6.17
N GLU A 167 3.82 15.38 -7.18
CA GLU A 167 3.08 16.05 -8.25
C GLU A 167 2.48 15.05 -9.26
N GLN A 168 2.96 13.81 -9.25
CA GLN A 168 2.45 12.74 -10.10
C GLN A 168 1.35 11.99 -9.35
N PRO A 169 0.10 12.01 -9.83
CA PRO A 169 -0.95 11.20 -9.24
C PRO A 169 -0.85 9.74 -9.69
N ALA A 170 -1.21 8.81 -8.80
CA ALA A 170 -1.26 7.38 -9.13
C ALA A 170 -2.37 7.05 -10.14
N PHE A 171 -3.47 7.79 -10.08
CA PHE A 171 -4.57 7.75 -11.03
C PHE A 171 -5.23 9.12 -11.09
N LYS A 172 -5.88 9.42 -12.21
CA LYS A 172 -6.73 10.60 -12.36
C LYS A 172 -8.18 10.14 -12.40
N VAL A 173 -8.99 10.64 -11.45
CA VAL A 173 -10.45 10.48 -11.55
C VAL A 173 -10.93 11.38 -12.69
N VAL A 174 -11.54 10.78 -13.70
CA VAL A 174 -12.13 11.49 -14.83
C VAL A 174 -13.63 11.18 -14.82
N PRO A 175 -14.52 12.20 -14.83
CA PRO A 175 -15.94 11.97 -14.99
C PRO A 175 -16.22 11.14 -16.24
N ASP A 176 -17.11 10.16 -16.14
CA ASP A 176 -17.49 9.37 -17.31
C ASP A 176 -18.30 10.23 -18.28
N ALA A 177 -17.65 10.64 -19.37
CA ALA A 177 -18.26 11.48 -20.42
C ALA A 177 -19.15 10.68 -21.39
N ARG A 178 -19.23 9.35 -21.27
CA ARG A 178 -20.12 8.55 -22.12
C ARG A 178 -21.59 8.90 -21.82
N PRO A 179 -22.50 8.82 -22.81
CA PRO A 179 -23.94 8.89 -22.55
C PRO A 179 -24.35 7.85 -21.50
N LEU A 180 -25.27 8.18 -20.58
CA LEU A 180 -25.71 7.28 -19.50
C LEU A 180 -25.97 5.82 -19.95
N PRO A 181 -26.61 5.55 -21.10
CA PRO A 181 -26.84 4.16 -21.56
C PRO A 181 -25.56 3.38 -21.91
N LYS A 182 -24.43 4.06 -22.11
CA LYS A 182 -23.12 3.49 -22.46
C LYS A 182 -22.12 3.55 -21.31
N GLN A 183 -22.51 4.14 -20.18
CA GLN A 183 -21.71 4.08 -18.96
C GLN A 183 -21.81 2.65 -18.38
N PRO A 184 -20.71 2.08 -17.86
CA PRO A 184 -20.71 0.78 -17.24
C PRO A 184 -21.66 0.83 -16.05
N LYS A 185 -22.65 -0.06 -16.05
CA LYS A 185 -23.52 -0.25 -14.90
C LYS A 185 -22.67 -0.90 -13.82
N LEU A 186 -22.27 -0.13 -12.81
CA LEU A 186 -21.49 -0.66 -11.70
C LEU A 186 -22.44 -1.38 -10.74
N VAL A 187 -22.21 -2.68 -10.54
CA VAL A 187 -22.82 -3.43 -9.43
C VAL A 187 -21.82 -3.40 -8.28
N TYR A 188 -22.21 -2.78 -7.17
CA TYR A 188 -21.37 -2.64 -5.98
C TYR A 188 -21.82 -3.62 -4.90
N PHE A 189 -20.88 -4.44 -4.41
CA PHE A 189 -21.09 -5.35 -3.29
C PHE A 189 -20.19 -4.90 -2.14
N ASP A 190 -20.79 -4.50 -1.01
CA ASP A 190 -20.06 -4.30 0.23
C ASP A 190 -20.88 -4.81 1.42
N ALA A 191 -20.22 -5.59 2.27
CA ALA A 191 -20.79 -6.16 3.49
C ALA A 191 -20.80 -5.16 4.67
N HIS A 192 -20.08 -4.04 4.59
CA HIS A 192 -19.90 -3.14 5.74
C HIS A 192 -19.70 -1.66 5.39
N LEU A 193 -20.79 -0.92 5.15
CA LEU A 193 -20.69 0.54 4.99
C LEU A 193 -21.70 1.34 5.84
N GLN A 194 -21.15 2.25 6.66
CA GLN A 194 -21.87 3.36 7.29
C GLN A 194 -22.48 4.35 6.28
N SER A 195 -22.13 4.27 4.98
CA SER A 195 -22.67 5.12 3.91
C SER A 195 -24.05 4.69 3.40
N TRP A 196 -24.76 3.79 4.08
CA TRP A 196 -26.16 3.44 3.78
C TRP A 196 -27.14 4.59 4.02
N ALA A 197 -26.74 5.63 4.77
CA ALA A 197 -27.55 6.83 4.95
C ALA A 197 -27.56 7.74 3.71
N ASP A 198 -26.61 7.57 2.79
CA ASP A 198 -26.48 8.43 1.62
C ASP A 198 -27.58 8.11 0.59
N ARG A 199 -28.27 9.15 0.13
CA ARG A 199 -29.36 9.00 -0.85
C ARG A 199 -28.80 8.81 -2.25
N ALA A 200 -29.57 8.19 -3.16
CA ALA A 200 -29.19 8.00 -4.56
C ALA A 200 -28.71 9.29 -5.28
N ALA A 201 -29.20 10.46 -4.84
CA ALA A 201 -28.77 11.76 -5.36
C ALA A 201 -27.31 12.12 -5.00
N GLU A 202 -26.85 11.76 -3.81
CA GLU A 202 -25.48 12.04 -3.33
C GLU A 202 -24.47 11.14 -4.07
N TRP A 203 -24.84 9.88 -4.32
CA TRP A 203 -24.05 8.96 -5.15
C TRP A 203 -23.97 9.41 -6.61
N LYS A 204 -25.08 9.89 -7.17
CA LYS A 204 -25.10 10.48 -8.53
C LYS A 204 -24.19 11.70 -8.62
N ALA A 205 -24.17 12.55 -7.60
CA ALA A 205 -23.28 13.71 -7.55
C ALA A 205 -21.79 13.32 -7.54
N ARG A 206 -21.46 12.13 -7.02
CA ARG A 206 -20.11 11.54 -7.04
C ARG A 206 -19.78 10.78 -8.34
N GLY A 207 -20.69 10.79 -9.32
CA GLY A 207 -20.47 10.19 -10.64
C GLY A 207 -20.83 8.71 -10.75
N PHE A 208 -21.55 8.15 -9.78
CA PHE A 208 -22.01 6.76 -9.82
C PHE A 208 -23.40 6.65 -10.45
N SER A 209 -23.58 5.66 -11.31
CA SER A 209 -24.86 5.25 -11.89
C SER A 209 -25.07 3.74 -11.69
N GLY A 210 -26.08 3.35 -10.91
CA GLY A 210 -26.35 1.94 -10.58
C GLY A 210 -27.48 1.75 -9.57
N ALA A 211 -27.75 0.50 -9.20
CA ALA A 211 -28.65 0.12 -8.11
C ALA A 211 -27.84 -0.51 -6.98
N PHE A 212 -28.25 -0.28 -5.73
CA PHE A 212 -27.71 -0.97 -4.56
C PHE A 212 -28.58 -2.18 -4.26
N VAL A 213 -27.95 -3.31 -3.96
CA VAL A 213 -28.66 -4.49 -3.47
C VAL A 213 -28.16 -4.82 -2.07
N SER A 214 -29.03 -4.67 -1.07
CA SER A 214 -28.71 -5.01 0.32
C SER A 214 -28.98 -6.48 0.60
N GLY A 215 -28.19 -7.10 1.48
CA GLY A 215 -28.55 -8.39 2.09
C GLY A 215 -28.34 -9.63 1.21
N ILE A 216 -27.54 -9.53 0.15
CA ILE A 216 -27.22 -10.68 -0.70
C ILE A 216 -26.09 -11.56 -0.10
N PHE A 217 -25.16 -10.99 0.66
CA PHE A 217 -24.01 -11.73 1.19
C PHE A 217 -23.92 -11.55 2.71
N GLY A 218 -24.58 -12.44 3.46
CA GLY A 218 -24.15 -12.75 4.84
C GLY A 218 -22.96 -13.72 4.82
N ASP A 219 -22.92 -14.59 3.81
CA ASP A 219 -21.88 -15.59 3.51
C ASP A 219 -21.64 -15.62 1.98
N ILE A 220 -20.40 -15.85 1.53
CA ILE A 220 -20.03 -16.01 0.10
C ILE A 220 -20.71 -17.23 -0.56
N HIS A 221 -21.27 -18.13 0.26
CA HIS A 221 -22.07 -19.27 -0.16
C HIS A 221 -23.58 -18.99 -0.21
N ASP A 222 -24.03 -17.79 0.17
CA ASP A 222 -25.45 -17.43 0.08
C ASP A 222 -25.86 -17.29 -1.39
N ASP A 223 -26.93 -17.99 -1.74
CA ASP A 223 -27.56 -17.92 -3.06
C ASP A 223 -28.43 -16.66 -3.14
N PRO A 224 -28.00 -15.61 -3.89
CA PRO A 224 -28.72 -14.34 -3.96
C PRO A 224 -30.17 -14.49 -4.41
N TRP A 225 -30.41 -15.52 -5.22
CA TRP A 225 -31.67 -15.82 -5.88
C TRP A 225 -32.56 -16.73 -5.01
N ALA A 226 -32.18 -16.99 -3.76
CA ALA A 226 -33.03 -17.67 -2.78
C ALA A 226 -33.99 -16.73 -2.05
N ALA A 227 -33.69 -15.43 -2.07
CA ALA A 227 -34.44 -14.42 -1.32
C ALA A 227 -35.87 -14.19 -1.87
N ASP A 228 -36.08 -14.31 -3.18
CA ASP A 228 -37.38 -14.11 -3.83
C ASP A 228 -38.22 -15.40 -3.96
N LYS A 229 -37.59 -16.56 -3.75
CA LYS A 229 -38.18 -17.91 -3.92
C LYS A 229 -38.78 -18.16 -5.31
N ASP A 230 -38.34 -17.42 -6.32
CA ASP A 230 -38.81 -17.58 -7.70
C ASP A 230 -37.79 -18.44 -8.49
N PRO A 231 -38.15 -19.66 -8.91
CA PRO A 231 -37.24 -20.48 -9.71
C PRO A 231 -36.95 -19.89 -11.10
N ALA A 232 -37.74 -18.92 -11.58
CA ALA A 232 -37.53 -18.27 -12.87
C ALA A 232 -36.45 -17.16 -12.85
N THR A 233 -35.99 -16.73 -11.67
CA THR A 233 -34.91 -15.74 -11.50
C THR A 233 -33.54 -16.41 -11.35
N ARG A 234 -33.43 -17.67 -11.79
CA ARG A 234 -32.22 -18.50 -11.66
C ARG A 234 -31.79 -19.10 -12.98
N GLY A 235 -30.48 -19.19 -13.18
CA GLY A 235 -29.87 -19.97 -14.27
C GLY A 235 -29.99 -19.34 -15.65
N GLU A 236 -29.88 -20.17 -16.70
CA GLU A 236 -29.88 -19.72 -18.11
C GLU A 236 -31.19 -19.03 -18.52
N ASP A 237 -32.30 -19.23 -17.82
CA ASP A 237 -33.61 -18.67 -18.13
C ASP A 237 -33.89 -17.30 -17.46
N ASP A 238 -32.98 -16.82 -16.60
CA ASP A 238 -33.10 -15.50 -15.98
C ASP A 238 -32.92 -14.39 -17.04
N LYS A 239 -34.01 -13.70 -17.36
CA LYS A 239 -34.00 -12.58 -18.32
C LYS A 239 -33.06 -11.45 -17.92
N LEU A 240 -32.93 -11.15 -16.62
CA LEU A 240 -32.02 -10.11 -16.14
C LEU A 240 -30.56 -10.54 -16.35
N LEU A 241 -30.25 -11.81 -16.08
CA LEU A 241 -28.94 -12.40 -16.36
C LEU A 241 -28.62 -12.43 -17.87
N GLN A 242 -29.60 -12.78 -18.70
CA GLN A 242 -29.48 -12.76 -20.16
C GLN A 242 -29.25 -11.34 -20.70
N GLU A 243 -29.98 -10.35 -20.16
CA GLU A 243 -29.82 -8.93 -20.52
C GLU A 243 -28.46 -8.35 -20.09
N CYS A 244 -27.87 -8.85 -19.00
CA CYS A 244 -26.53 -8.45 -18.57
C CYS A 244 -25.39 -9.14 -19.36
N ARG A 245 -25.66 -10.27 -20.03
CA ARG A 245 -24.68 -11.01 -20.86
C ARG A 245 -24.53 -10.44 -22.28
N ALA A 246 -25.52 -9.69 -22.77
CA ALA A 246 -25.54 -9.07 -24.10
C ALA A 246 -24.83 -7.71 -24.12
#